data_AF-A0A537SSH2-F1
#
_entry.id   AF-A0A537SSH2-F1
#
_cell.length_a   1.000
_cell.length_b   1.000
_cell.length_c   1.000
_cell.angle_alpha   90.00
_cell.angle_beta   90.00
_cell.angle_gamma   90.00
#
_symmetry.space_group_name_H-M   'P 1'
#
loop_
_entity.id
_entity.type
_entity.pdbx_description
1 polymer ?
#
loop_
_entity_poly.entity_id
_entity_poly.type
_entity_poly.pdbx_seq_one_letter_code
_entity_poly.pdbx_strand_id
1 'polypeptide(L)'
;MFAIAALGFLLGMQHALEADHIAAVSSIAARRTHVGDIVKHGLTWGLGHTLTLFTVAGAAILLGQALPENLARPMETAVGLMLVGLGAHVLWRLWRDRVHFHRHGHDDGTVHFHAHSHAGETLSHTRASHAHAHGFRWRSLLVGLMHGM
;
A
#
# COMPACT_ATOMS: atom_id res chain seq x y z
N MET A 1 -21.84 -17.07 -20.26
CA MET A 1 -21.26 -17.12 -18.90
C MET A 1 -19.82 -16.60 -18.85
N PHE A 2 -18.93 -17.03 -19.74
CA PHE A 2 -17.55 -16.51 -19.79
C PHE A 2 -17.43 -14.99 -20.00
N ALA A 3 -18.34 -14.36 -20.75
CA ALA A 3 -18.33 -12.92 -20.97
C ALA A 3 -18.49 -12.10 -19.66
N ILE A 4 -19.35 -12.55 -18.74
CA ILE A 4 -19.57 -11.88 -17.45
C ILE A 4 -18.34 -12.05 -16.56
N ALA A 5 -17.76 -13.24 -16.52
CA ALA A 5 -16.52 -13.50 -15.78
C ALA A 5 -15.34 -12.69 -16.33
N ALA A 6 -15.21 -12.61 -17.66
CA ALA A 6 -14.18 -11.82 -18.33
C ALA A 6 -14.36 -10.32 -18.05
N LEU A 7 -15.59 -9.80 -18.12
CA LEU A 7 -15.89 -8.41 -17.78
C LEU A 7 -15.56 -8.10 -16.32
N GLY A 8 -16.00 -8.95 -15.38
CA GLY A 8 -15.68 -8.79 -13.96
C GLY A 8 -14.17 -8.84 -13.69
N PHE A 9 -13.44 -9.72 -14.38
CA PHE A 9 -11.98 -9.79 -14.30
C PHE A 9 -11.30 -8.51 -14.83
N LEU A 10 -11.75 -8.00 -16.00
CA LEU A 10 -11.22 -6.77 -16.58
C LEU A 10 -11.48 -5.55 -15.68
N LEU A 11 -12.68 -5.44 -15.13
CA LEU A 11 -13.02 -4.39 -14.15
C LEU A 11 -12.18 -4.50 -12.88
N GLY A 12 -11.95 -5.72 -12.39
CA GLY A 12 -11.06 -5.97 -11.26
C GLY A 12 -9.60 -5.56 -11.54
N MET A 13 -9.10 -5.82 -12.75
CA MET A 13 -7.76 -5.34 -13.15
C MET A 13 -7.70 -3.82 -13.25
N GLN A 14 -8.74 -3.17 -13.79
CA GLN A 14 -8.82 -1.71 -13.82
C GLN A 14 -8.81 -1.14 -12.40
N HIS A 15 -9.58 -1.71 -11.48
CA HIS A 15 -9.63 -1.31 -10.08
C HIS A 15 -8.27 -1.45 -9.39
N ALA A 16 -7.56 -2.56 -9.63
CA ALA A 16 -6.22 -2.77 -9.09
C ALA A 16 -5.17 -1.75 -9.59
N LEU A 17 -5.46 -1.04 -10.69
CA LEU A 17 -4.63 0.03 -11.25
C LEU A 17 -5.05 1.43 -10.79
N GLU A 18 -5.96 1.55 -9.82
CA GLU A 18 -6.30 2.82 -9.21
C GLU A 18 -5.13 3.40 -8.39
N ALA A 19 -5.13 4.73 -8.25
CA ALA A 19 -3.98 5.47 -7.72
C ALA A 19 -3.59 5.05 -6.29
N ASP A 20 -4.59 4.71 -5.48
CA ASP A 20 -4.43 4.23 -4.11
C ASP A 20 -3.79 2.83 -4.04
N HIS A 21 -4.20 1.91 -4.91
CA HIS A 21 -3.63 0.56 -5.04
C HIS A 21 -2.18 0.63 -5.50
N ILE A 22 -1.93 1.42 -6.55
CA ILE A 22 -0.58 1.66 -7.05
C ILE A 22 0.28 2.28 -5.94
N ALA A 23 -0.22 3.28 -5.21
CA ALA A 23 0.52 3.89 -4.11
C ALA A 23 0.81 2.89 -2.98
N ALA A 24 -0.17 2.08 -2.59
CA ALA A 24 -0.02 1.07 -1.54
C ALA A 24 1.05 0.02 -1.92
N VAL A 25 0.92 -0.60 -3.10
CA VAL A 25 1.86 -1.62 -3.58
C VAL A 25 3.24 -1.03 -3.83
N SER A 26 3.33 0.18 -4.40
CA SER A 26 4.62 0.88 -4.59
C SER A 26 5.29 1.18 -3.26
N SER A 27 4.52 1.53 -2.22
CA SER A 27 5.07 1.78 -0.89
C SER A 27 5.56 0.51 -0.18
N ILE A 28 4.97 -0.64 -0.50
CA ILE A 28 5.43 -1.97 -0.04
C ILE A 28 6.71 -2.34 -0.80
N ALA A 29 6.72 -2.16 -2.11
CA ALA A 29 7.85 -2.48 -2.99
C ALA A 29 9.08 -1.62 -2.68
N ALA A 30 8.90 -0.31 -2.46
CA ALA A 30 9.98 0.64 -2.19
C ALA A 30 10.78 0.35 -0.91
N ARG A 31 10.28 -0.53 -0.02
CA ARG A 31 10.91 -0.87 1.27
C ARG A 31 11.49 -2.29 1.31
N ARG A 32 11.50 -3.01 0.19
CA ARG A 32 11.91 -4.42 0.13
C ARG A 32 12.87 -4.65 -1.04
N THR A 33 13.93 -5.40 -0.78
CA THR A 33 14.95 -5.73 -1.79
C THR A 33 14.63 -7.02 -2.55
N HIS A 34 13.83 -7.92 -1.96
CA HIS A 34 13.51 -9.22 -2.53
C HIS A 34 12.08 -9.27 -3.09
N VAL A 35 11.95 -9.59 -4.38
CA VAL A 35 10.66 -9.66 -5.10
C VAL A 35 9.68 -10.61 -4.42
N GLY A 36 10.16 -11.75 -3.91
CA GLY A 36 9.31 -12.73 -3.22
C GLY A 36 8.64 -12.18 -1.96
N ASP A 37 9.28 -11.25 -1.25
CA ASP A 37 8.68 -10.62 -0.07
C ASP A 37 7.67 -9.54 -0.44
N ILE A 38 7.92 -8.81 -1.54
CA ILE A 38 6.97 -7.85 -2.12
C ILE A 38 5.69 -8.57 -2.53
N VAL A 39 5.82 -9.67 -3.28
CA VAL A 39 4.69 -10.50 -3.73
C VAL A 39 3.91 -11.04 -2.53
N LYS A 40 4.59 -11.61 -1.52
CA LYS A 40 3.90 -12.12 -0.31
C LYS A 40 3.12 -11.04 0.42
N HIS A 41 3.69 -9.84 0.61
CA HIS A 41 2.99 -8.75 1.27
C HIS A 41 1.82 -8.22 0.44
N GLY A 42 2.02 -8.06 -0.87
CA GLY A 42 0.95 -7.69 -1.80
C GLY A 42 -0.19 -8.70 -1.79
N LEU A 43 0.12 -10.01 -1.79
CA LEU A 43 -0.89 -11.08 -1.70
C LEU A 43 -1.65 -11.02 -0.38
N THR A 44 -0.96 -10.83 0.75
CA THR A 44 -1.63 -10.75 2.07
C THR A 44 -2.55 -9.53 2.18
N TRP A 45 -2.17 -8.42 1.57
CA TRP A 45 -3.01 -7.21 1.51
C TRP A 45 -4.22 -7.43 0.59
N GLY A 46 -3.98 -7.94 -0.62
CA GLY A 46 -5.04 -8.25 -1.59
C GLY A 46 -6.03 -9.30 -1.06
N LEU A 47 -5.56 -10.33 -0.35
CA LEU A 47 -6.42 -11.32 0.30
C LEU A 47 -7.34 -10.69 1.36
N GLY A 48 -6.82 -9.76 2.16
CA GLY A 48 -7.65 -9.01 3.12
C GLY A 48 -8.74 -8.22 2.40
N HIS A 49 -8.36 -7.45 1.38
CA HIS A 49 -9.30 -6.64 0.59
C HIS A 49 -10.37 -7.51 -0.09
N THR A 50 -9.98 -8.59 -0.78
CA THR A 50 -10.91 -9.52 -1.41
C THR A 50 -11.82 -10.21 -0.40
N LEU A 51 -11.32 -10.59 0.77
CA LEU A 51 -12.14 -11.24 1.79
C LEU A 51 -13.24 -10.31 2.30
N THR A 52 -12.93 -9.04 2.55
CA THR A 52 -13.93 -8.05 2.96
C THR A 52 -14.97 -7.84 1.87
N LEU A 53 -14.56 -7.59 0.62
CA LEU A 53 -15.49 -7.44 -0.50
C LEU A 53 -16.36 -8.69 -0.69
N PHE A 54 -15.76 -9.87 -0.67
CA PHE A 54 -16.48 -11.13 -0.87
C PHE A 54 -17.50 -11.38 0.24
N THR A 55 -17.16 -11.08 1.49
CA THR A 55 -18.07 -11.29 2.62
C THR A 55 -19.17 -10.23 2.67
N VAL A 56 -18.83 -8.94 2.58
CA VAL A 56 -19.79 -7.84 2.68
C VAL A 56 -20.66 -7.74 1.44
N ALA A 57 -20.07 -7.66 0.24
CA ALA A 57 -20.82 -7.58 -1.00
C ALA A 57 -21.53 -8.91 -1.31
N GLY A 58 -20.90 -10.05 -1.02
CA GLY A 58 -21.54 -11.36 -1.17
C GLY A 58 -22.76 -11.51 -0.25
N ALA A 59 -22.66 -11.10 1.02
CA ALA A 59 -23.81 -11.09 1.93
C ALA A 59 -24.92 -10.15 1.44
N ALA A 60 -24.59 -8.95 0.96
CA ALA A 60 -25.56 -8.00 0.41
C ALA A 60 -26.32 -8.59 -0.80
N ILE A 61 -25.60 -9.21 -1.73
CA ILE A 61 -26.18 -9.87 -2.90
C ILE A 61 -27.08 -11.04 -2.49
N LEU A 62 -26.64 -11.89 -1.55
CA LEU A 62 -27.42 -13.04 -1.07
C LEU A 62 -28.68 -12.63 -0.31
N LEU A 63 -28.60 -11.58 0.50
CA LEU A 63 -29.74 -11.03 1.23
C LEU A 63 -30.70 -10.25 0.31
N GLY A 64 -30.25 -9.88 -0.89
CA GLY A 64 -31.01 -9.06 -1.84
C GLY A 64 -31.32 -7.65 -1.29
N GLN A 65 -30.59 -7.22 -0.26
CA GLN A 65 -30.79 -5.95 0.43
C GLN A 65 -29.56 -5.07 0.22
N ALA A 66 -29.79 -3.80 -0.09
CA ALA A 66 -28.72 -2.81 -0.03
C ALA A 66 -28.18 -2.70 1.40
N LEU A 67 -26.89 -2.38 1.56
CA LEU A 67 -26.34 -2.10 2.89
C LEU A 67 -27.15 -0.97 3.53
N PRO A 68 -27.70 -1.15 4.74
CA PRO A 68 -28.46 -0.09 5.39
C PRO A 68 -27.55 1.10 5.68
N GLU A 69 -28.07 2.31 5.48
CA GLU A 69 -27.34 3.59 5.66
C GLU A 69 -26.63 3.67 7.03
N ASN A 70 -27.24 3.07 8.05
CA ASN A 70 -26.75 3.04 9.43
C ASN A 70 -25.45 2.24 9.58
N LEU A 71 -25.16 1.31 8.66
CA LEU A 71 -23.95 0.50 8.63
C LEU A 71 -22.94 1.03 7.61
N ALA A 72 -23.41 1.50 6.45
CA ALA A 72 -22.55 2.05 5.41
C ALA A 72 -21.80 3.32 5.88
N ARG A 73 -22.51 4.29 6.47
CA ARG A 73 -21.91 5.56 6.94
C ARG A 73 -20.74 5.40 7.91
N PRO A 74 -20.83 4.58 8.99
CA PRO A 74 -19.70 4.40 9.88
C PRO A 74 -18.53 3.66 9.21
N MET A 75 -18.78 2.73 8.28
CA MET A 75 -17.73 2.06 7.52
C MET A 75 -16.98 3.05 6.62
N GLU A 76 -17.70 3.83 5.82
CA GLU A 76 -17.13 4.90 4.98
C GLU A 76 -16.33 5.91 5.82
N THR A 77 -16.88 6.32 6.96
CA THR A 77 -16.21 7.27 7.87
C THR A 77 -14.91 6.68 8.42
N ALA A 78 -14.92 5.40 8.81
CA ALA A 78 -13.73 4.72 9.32
C ALA A 78 -12.63 4.62 8.26
N VAL A 79 -12.99 4.28 7.02
CA VAL A 79 -12.06 4.23 5.87
C VAL A 79 -11.51 5.62 5.57
N GLY A 80 -12.37 6.64 5.53
CA GLY A 80 -11.95 8.03 5.32
C GLY A 80 -10.96 8.51 6.39
N LEU A 81 -11.24 8.22 7.67
CA LEU A 81 -10.36 8.58 8.78
C LEU A 81 -8.99 7.88 8.68
N MET A 82 -8.99 6.60 8.29
CA MET A 82 -7.78 5.83 8.04
C MET A 82 -6.93 6.46 6.93
N LEU A 83 -7.53 6.84 5.81
CA LEU A 83 -6.83 7.47 4.68
C LEU A 83 -6.23 8.83 5.06
N VAL A 84 -6.99 9.66 5.79
CA VAL A 84 -6.48 10.94 6.32
C VAL A 84 -5.30 10.71 7.26
N GLY A 85 -5.40 9.73 8.17
CA GLY A 85 -4.33 9.38 9.10
C GLY A 85 -3.06 8.88 8.41
N LEU A 86 -3.20 8.02 7.39
CA LEU A 86 -2.08 7.56 6.56
C LEU A 86 -1.42 8.71 5.79
N GLY A 87 -2.23 9.58 5.17
CA GLY A 87 -1.74 10.76 4.46
C GLY A 87 -0.95 11.70 5.40
N ALA A 88 -1.52 12.01 6.56
CA ALA A 88 -0.85 12.82 7.58
C ALA A 88 0.45 12.16 8.08
N HIS A 89 0.46 10.84 8.28
CA HIS A 89 1.65 10.10 8.68
C HIS A 89 2.77 10.18 7.63
N VAL A 90 2.44 10.10 6.34
CA VAL A 90 3.41 10.27 5.24
C VAL A 90 3.99 11.69 5.24
N LEU A 91 3.15 12.72 5.37
CA LEU A 91 3.60 14.11 5.44
C LEU A 91 4.48 14.37 6.68
N TRP A 92 4.06 13.87 7.83
CA TRP A 92 4.84 13.96 9.07
C TRP A 92 6.19 13.26 8.93
N ARG A 93 6.22 12.07 8.32
CA ARG A 93 7.46 11.34 8.08
C ARG A 93 8.39 12.11 7.13
N LEU A 94 7.88 12.68 6.04
CA LEU A 94 8.67 13.51 5.12
C LEU A 94 9.29 14.72 5.83
N TRP A 95 8.50 15.39 6.69
CA TRP A 95 8.97 16.55 7.45
C TRP A 95 10.00 16.17 8.53
N ARG A 96 9.73 15.10 9.30
CA ARG A 96 10.59 14.64 10.39
C ARG A 96 11.90 14.05 9.90
N ASP A 97 11.84 13.23 8.85
CA ASP A 97 12.98 12.49 8.34
C ASP A 97 13.91 13.38 7.47
N ARG A 98 13.58 14.68 7.29
CA ARG A 98 14.36 15.69 6.52
C ARG A 98 14.96 15.09 5.25
N VAL A 99 14.11 14.60 4.37
CA VAL A 99 14.56 13.92 3.16
C VAL A 99 15.30 14.91 2.27
N HIS A 100 16.61 14.72 2.11
CA HIS A 100 17.45 15.54 1.25
C HIS A 100 17.67 14.81 -0.09
N PHE A 101 17.62 15.56 -1.18
CA PHE A 101 17.94 15.07 -2.52
C PHE A 101 19.43 15.30 -2.77
N HIS A 102 20.21 14.23 -2.91
CA HIS A 102 21.60 14.31 -3.32
C HIS A 102 21.75 13.83 -4.77
N ARG A 103 22.57 14.56 -5.51
CA ARG A 103 23.02 14.19 -6.85
C ARG A 103 24.22 13.26 -6.70
N HIS A 104 24.08 12.00 -7.10
CA HIS A 104 25.17 11.02 -7.13
C HIS A 104 25.66 10.87 -8.57
N GLY A 105 26.98 11.02 -8.78
CA GLY A 105 27.63 10.78 -10.07
C GLY A 105 28.44 9.51 -10.00
N HIS A 106 28.20 8.59 -10.92
CA HIS A 106 29.01 7.41 -11.11
C HIS A 106 30.24 7.72 -11.98
N ASP A 107 31.26 6.89 -11.84
CA ASP A 107 32.52 6.99 -12.60
C ASP A 107 32.33 6.76 -14.12
N ASP A 108 31.18 6.20 -14.51
CA ASP A 108 30.73 6.02 -15.89
C ASP A 108 30.03 7.28 -16.48
N GLY A 109 29.97 8.38 -15.71
CA GLY A 109 29.34 9.63 -16.10
C GLY A 109 27.82 9.66 -15.90
N THR A 110 27.21 8.58 -15.41
CA THR A 110 25.77 8.58 -15.09
C THR A 110 25.51 9.36 -13.81
N VAL A 111 24.55 10.29 -13.87
CA VAL A 111 24.17 11.13 -12.73
C VAL A 111 22.72 10.86 -12.39
N HIS A 112 22.47 10.40 -11.17
CA HIS A 112 21.11 10.19 -10.68
C HIS A 112 20.87 10.93 -9.36
N PHE A 113 19.60 11.20 -9.07
CA PHE A 113 19.16 11.86 -7.84
C PHE A 113 18.58 10.81 -6.90
N HIS A 114 19.12 10.73 -5.69
CA HIS A 114 18.57 9.89 -4.62
C HIS A 114 18.07 10.74 -3.46
N ALA A 115 16.93 10.35 -2.91
CA ALA A 115 16.32 10.96 -1.74
C ALA A 115 16.60 10.06 -0.52
N HIS A 116 17.31 10.57 0.50
CA HIS A 116 17.54 9.83 1.75
C HIS A 116 17.34 10.69 3.00
N SER A 117 17.23 10.03 4.16
CA SER A 117 17.08 10.62 5.48
C SER A 117 18.31 10.33 6.35
N HIS A 118 18.87 11.34 7.01
CA HIS A 118 19.99 11.21 7.96
C HIS A 118 19.53 11.07 9.43
N ALA A 119 18.37 10.48 9.70
CA ALA A 119 17.95 10.25 11.07
C ALA A 119 18.82 9.17 11.76
N GLY A 120 19.98 9.57 12.28
CA GLY A 120 20.82 8.77 13.20
C GLY A 120 22.27 8.50 12.79
N GLU A 121 22.78 8.97 11.65
CA GLU A 121 24.15 8.67 11.21
C GLU A 121 25.07 9.90 11.30
N THR A 122 26.11 9.81 12.15
CA THR A 122 27.12 10.85 12.41
C THR A 122 28.39 10.72 11.56
N LEU A 123 28.42 9.83 10.56
CA LEU A 123 29.59 9.58 9.73
C LEU A 123 29.24 9.56 8.23
N SER A 124 30.09 10.18 7.41
CA SER A 124 29.99 10.15 5.96
C SER A 124 30.37 8.76 5.45
N HIS A 125 29.43 8.03 4.85
CA HIS A 125 29.71 6.69 4.34
C HIS A 125 29.57 6.58 2.82
N THR A 126 30.72 6.38 2.17
CA THR A 126 30.85 5.68 0.89
C THR A 126 30.59 4.19 1.15
N ARG A 127 29.50 3.64 0.59
CA ARG A 127 29.07 2.22 0.65
C ARG A 127 28.75 1.68 2.06
N ALA A 128 27.50 1.86 2.50
CA ALA A 128 26.90 0.98 3.50
C ALA A 128 25.73 0.21 2.86
N SER A 129 25.76 -1.13 2.94
CA SER A 129 24.62 -1.97 2.59
C SER A 129 23.63 -1.97 3.75
N HIS A 130 22.41 -1.47 3.50
CA HIS A 130 21.37 -1.43 4.52
C HIS A 130 20.63 -2.77 4.60
N ALA A 131 20.95 -3.58 5.60
CA ALA A 131 20.15 -4.74 5.98
C ALA A 131 19.11 -4.31 7.03
N HIS A 132 17.83 -4.32 6.65
CA HIS A 132 16.74 -4.06 7.58
C HIS A 132 16.06 -5.37 7.98
N ALA A 133 16.05 -5.67 9.28
CA ALA A 133 15.20 -6.70 9.86
C ALA A 133 13.76 -6.16 9.96
N HIS A 134 12.79 -6.90 9.43
CA HIS A 134 11.42 -6.42 9.32
C HIS A 134 10.42 -7.43 9.86
N GLY A 135 9.89 -7.12 11.04
CA GLY A 135 8.81 -7.85 11.68
C GLY A 135 7.40 -7.35 11.32
N PHE A 136 6.47 -8.30 11.46
CA PHE A 136 5.01 -8.17 11.60
C PHE A 136 4.13 -8.02 10.34
N ARG A 137 3.76 -9.19 9.82
CA ARG A 137 2.87 -9.50 8.68
C ARG A 137 1.40 -9.11 8.87
N TRP A 138 0.95 -8.81 10.09
CA TRP A 138 -0.49 -8.62 10.39
C TRP A 138 -1.01 -7.22 10.05
N ARG A 139 -0.10 -6.23 9.98
CA ARG A 139 -0.47 -4.84 9.65
C ARG A 139 -0.90 -4.69 8.20
N SER A 140 -0.26 -5.39 7.26
CA SER A 140 -0.67 -5.37 5.84
C SER A 140 -2.04 -6.02 5.62
N LEU A 141 -2.34 -7.09 6.37
CA LEU A 141 -3.62 -7.76 6.32
C LEU A 141 -4.75 -6.89 6.90
N LEU A 142 -4.52 -6.22 8.03
CA LEU A 142 -5.51 -5.29 8.61
C LEU A 142 -5.80 -4.09 7.70
N VAL A 143 -4.76 -3.52 7.09
CA VAL A 143 -4.95 -2.44 6.11
C VAL A 143 -5.72 -2.95 4.88
N GLY A 144 -5.42 -4.15 4.40
CA GLY A 144 -6.19 -4.77 3.31
C GLY A 144 -7.66 -4.99 3.67
N LEU A 145 -7.93 -5.53 4.87
CA LEU A 145 -9.30 -5.72 5.36
C LEU A 145 -10.08 -4.41 5.47
N MET A 146 -9.47 -3.37 6.04
CA MET A 146 -10.11 -2.06 6.16
C MET A 146 -10.29 -1.38 4.81
N HIS A 147 -9.35 -1.56 3.89
CA HIS A 147 -9.44 -0.97 2.56
C HIS A 147 -10.51 -1.63 1.69
N GLY A 148 -10.86 -2.89 1.93
CA GLY A 148 -11.96 -3.57 1.25
C GLY A 148 -13.35 -3.34 1.85
N MET A 149 -13.47 -2.50 2.90
CA MET A 149 -14.76 -2.14 3.52
C MET A 149 -15.41 -0.95 2.81
#